data_AF-A0A820NHK8-F1
#
_entry.id   AF-A0A820NHK8-F1
#
_cell.length_a   1.000
_cell.length_b   1.000
_cell.length_c   1.000
_cell.angle_alpha   90.00
_cell.angle_beta   90.00
_cell.angle_gamma   90.00
#
_symmetry.space_group_name_H-M   'P 1'
#
loop_
_entity.id
_entity.type
_entity.pdbx_description
1 polymer ?
#
loop_
_entity_poly.entity_id
_entity_poly.type
_entity_poly.pdbx_seq_one_letter_code
_entity_poly.pdbx_strand_id
1 'polypeptide(L)'
;MNKNGLSRFSILDSNGKEYLYRLRDSYTYNNSLLLIVYPSKNIVAYLQGQWTNETLNVTYDIYNYTTNQWTNGTIKKIFNLFIEKYFIEWNNENFIMKKKIFSINHKFYDENQYVLAQFRMSFRWFNWSLIKYNLQIYSDKLPDALYFFSIAIVDHRNLIQ
;
A
#
# COMPACT_ATOMS: atom_id res chain seq x y z
N MET A 1 -15.74 19.61 -6.55
CA MET A 1 -14.89 18.54 -7.12
C MET A 1 -14.75 17.44 -6.08
N ASN A 2 -15.30 16.25 -6.33
CA ASN A 2 -15.19 15.11 -5.41
C ASN A 2 -13.72 14.66 -5.30
N LYS A 3 -13.03 15.07 -4.24
CA LYS A 3 -11.66 14.65 -3.87
C LYS A 3 -11.62 13.26 -3.19
N ASN A 4 -12.57 12.37 -3.50
CA ASN A 4 -12.68 11.04 -2.87
C ASN A 4 -12.12 9.92 -3.77
N GLY A 5 -11.29 10.25 -4.76
CA GLY A 5 -10.65 9.25 -5.61
C GLY A 5 -9.59 8.49 -4.82
N LEU A 6 -9.53 7.16 -4.96
CA LEU A 6 -8.47 6.37 -4.34
C LEU A 6 -7.14 6.66 -5.04
N SER A 7 -6.06 6.42 -4.31
CA SER A 7 -4.72 6.70 -4.79
C SER A 7 -4.33 5.79 -5.97
N ARG A 8 -3.98 6.40 -7.10
CA ARG A 8 -3.56 5.70 -8.33
C ARG A 8 -2.07 5.84 -8.52
N PHE A 9 -1.33 4.74 -8.45
CA PHE A 9 0.12 4.73 -8.61
C PHE A 9 0.57 3.97 -9.82
N SER A 10 1.67 4.43 -10.40
CA SER A 10 2.53 3.59 -11.22
C SER A 10 3.73 3.19 -10.37
N ILE A 11 4.02 1.90 -10.30
CA ILE A 11 5.20 1.35 -9.65
C ILE A 11 6.20 1.04 -10.74
N LEU A 12 7.36 1.69 -10.66
CA LEU A 12 8.44 1.53 -11.61
C LEU A 12 9.59 0.74 -11.00
N ASP A 13 10.47 0.24 -11.86
CA ASP A 13 11.75 -0.34 -11.44
C ASP A 13 12.64 0.69 -10.71
N SER A 14 13.76 0.22 -10.16
CA SER A 14 14.70 1.07 -9.42
C SER A 14 15.30 2.19 -10.26
N ASN A 15 15.37 2.03 -11.59
CA ASN A 15 15.83 3.05 -12.52
C ASN A 15 14.73 4.04 -12.93
N GLY A 16 13.47 3.77 -12.57
CA GLY A 16 12.31 4.58 -12.95
C GLY A 16 12.00 4.56 -14.45
N LYS A 17 12.41 3.52 -15.16
CA LYS A 17 12.26 3.38 -16.62
C LYS A 17 11.12 2.44 -16.99
N GLU A 18 10.95 1.35 -16.25
CA GLU A 18 10.01 0.29 -16.60
C GLU A 18 8.83 0.27 -15.65
N TYR A 19 7.61 0.14 -16.19
CA TYR A 19 6.41 -0.09 -15.39
C TYR A 19 6.38 -1.54 -14.95
N LEU A 20 6.47 -1.77 -13.64
CA LEU A 20 6.35 -3.11 -13.05
C LEU A 20 4.91 -3.38 -12.64
N TYR A 21 4.29 -2.41 -11.97
CA TYR A 21 2.90 -2.53 -11.52
C TYR A 21 2.15 -1.22 -11.64
N ARG A 22 0.82 -1.32 -11.54
CA ARG A 22 -0.06 -0.15 -11.44
C ARG A 22 -1.17 -0.41 -10.43
N LEU A 23 -1.35 0.53 -9.51
CA LEU A 23 -2.51 0.61 -8.63
C LEU A 23 -3.60 1.45 -9.29
N ARG A 24 -4.82 0.91 -9.36
CA ARG A 24 -6.00 1.59 -9.91
C ARG A 24 -7.25 1.28 -9.11
N ASP A 25 -8.16 2.24 -9.06
CA ASP A 25 -9.51 2.02 -8.55
C ASP A 25 -10.24 1.00 -9.43
N SER A 26 -11.01 0.12 -8.80
CA SER A 26 -11.95 -0.74 -9.52
C SER A 26 -13.22 0.04 -9.85
N TYR A 27 -13.63 0.00 -11.11
CA TYR A 27 -14.94 0.53 -11.53
C TYR A 27 -16.09 -0.39 -11.14
N THR A 28 -15.82 -1.68 -10.97
CA THR A 28 -16.82 -2.72 -10.67
C THR A 28 -17.10 -2.82 -9.17
N TYR A 29 -16.06 -2.65 -8.36
CA TYR A 29 -16.14 -2.72 -6.90
C TYR A 29 -15.85 -1.35 -6.32
N ASN A 30 -16.90 -0.62 -5.97
CA ASN A 30 -16.77 0.66 -5.26
C ASN A 30 -15.80 0.49 -4.09
N ASN A 31 -14.92 1.48 -3.88
CA ASN A 31 -13.98 1.50 -2.77
C ASN A 31 -12.92 0.36 -2.78
N SER A 32 -12.51 -0.08 -3.97
CA SER A 32 -11.47 -1.11 -4.12
C SER A 32 -10.30 -0.62 -4.98
N LEU A 33 -9.09 -1.03 -4.62
CA LEU A 33 -7.86 -0.86 -5.40
C LEU A 33 -7.45 -2.22 -6.01
N LEU A 34 -6.98 -2.15 -7.25
CA LEU A 34 -6.46 -3.26 -8.03
C LEU A 34 -4.96 -3.07 -8.21
N LEU A 35 -4.18 -4.12 -7.97
CA LEU A 35 -2.78 -4.18 -8.37
C LEU A 35 -2.66 -4.94 -9.67
N ILE A 36 -2.17 -4.25 -10.70
CA ILE A 36 -2.04 -4.78 -12.06
C ILE A 36 -0.55 -4.92 -12.37
N VAL A 37 -0.09 -6.11 -12.76
CA VAL A 37 1.30 -6.35 -13.16
C VAL A 37 1.50 -6.01 -14.64
N TYR A 38 2.65 -5.45 -15.00
CA TYR A 38 3.04 -5.11 -16.37
C TYR A 38 4.21 -6.01 -16.83
N PRO A 39 4.28 -6.35 -18.12
CA PRO A 39 3.42 -5.88 -19.22
C PRO A 39 2.12 -6.67 -19.41
N SER A 40 1.93 -7.80 -18.73
CA SER A 40 0.80 -8.73 -18.98
C SER A 40 -0.58 -8.14 -18.66
N LYS A 41 -0.65 -7.11 -17.82
CA LYS A 41 -1.87 -6.46 -17.33
C LYS A 41 -2.80 -7.39 -16.53
N ASN A 42 -2.25 -8.46 -15.98
CA ASN A 42 -2.98 -9.34 -15.08
C ASN A 42 -3.21 -8.64 -13.73
N ILE A 43 -4.37 -8.88 -13.12
CA ILE A 43 -4.65 -8.42 -11.75
C ILE A 43 -4.08 -9.46 -10.79
N VAL A 44 -3.25 -9.01 -9.87
CA VAL A 44 -2.51 -9.87 -8.92
C VAL A 44 -2.90 -9.64 -7.47
N ALA A 45 -3.56 -8.53 -7.18
CA ALA A 45 -4.09 -8.26 -5.86
C ALA A 45 -5.29 -7.30 -5.90
N TYR A 46 -6.17 -7.46 -4.91
CA TYR A 46 -7.28 -6.58 -4.59
C TYR A 46 -7.11 -6.05 -3.17
N LEU A 47 -7.51 -4.80 -2.95
CA LEU A 47 -7.65 -4.20 -1.64
C LEU A 47 -9.00 -3.53 -1.57
N GLN A 48 -9.87 -4.00 -0.68
CA GLN A 48 -11.24 -3.55 -0.55
C GLN A 48 -11.50 -3.05 0.87
N GLY A 49 -12.25 -1.97 1.00
CA GLY A 49 -12.73 -1.52 2.30
C GLY A 49 -13.27 -0.11 2.23
N GLN A 50 -13.55 0.50 3.39
CA GLN A 50 -14.07 1.87 3.43
C GLN A 50 -12.92 2.87 3.47
N TRP A 51 -12.78 3.65 2.39
CA TRP A 51 -11.75 4.67 2.24
C TRP A 51 -12.27 6.05 2.67
N THR A 52 -12.63 6.17 3.94
CA THR A 52 -12.98 7.47 4.53
C THR A 52 -11.71 8.21 4.97
N ASN A 53 -11.85 9.34 5.68
CA ASN A 53 -10.71 10.01 6.33
C ASN A 53 -9.93 9.05 7.23
N GLU A 54 -10.60 8.03 7.75
CA GLU A 54 -10.01 6.95 8.50
C GLU A 54 -10.17 5.65 7.72
N THR A 55 -9.15 5.29 6.94
CA THR A 55 -9.03 3.92 6.42
C THR A 55 -8.88 2.97 7.60
N LEU A 56 -10.02 2.44 8.03
CA LEU A 56 -10.16 1.50 9.14
C LEU A 56 -10.56 0.16 8.54
N ASN A 57 -9.77 -0.87 8.78
CA ASN A 57 -10.07 -2.26 8.44
C ASN A 57 -10.37 -2.46 6.95
N VAL A 58 -9.32 -2.70 6.17
CA VAL A 58 -9.43 -3.11 4.77
C VAL A 58 -9.12 -4.60 4.65
N THR A 59 -9.83 -5.29 3.78
CA THR A 59 -9.55 -6.66 3.38
C THR A 59 -8.74 -6.63 2.10
N TYR A 60 -7.89 -7.63 1.91
CA TYR A 60 -7.16 -7.79 0.67
C TYR A 60 -7.20 -9.24 0.22
N ASP A 61 -7.05 -9.41 -1.09
CA ASP A 61 -6.86 -10.71 -1.72
C ASP A 61 -5.61 -10.62 -2.60
N ILE A 62 -4.68 -11.55 -2.47
CA ILE A 62 -3.44 -11.60 -3.25
C ILE A 62 -3.35 -12.94 -3.95
N TYR A 63 -3.10 -12.91 -5.26
CA TYR A 63 -2.96 -14.11 -6.06
C TYR A 63 -1.53 -14.64 -6.00
N ASN A 64 -1.41 -15.90 -5.60
CA ASN A 64 -0.16 -16.63 -5.62
C ASN A 64 -0.06 -17.45 -6.91
N TYR A 65 0.83 -17.04 -7.81
CA TYR A 65 1.06 -17.72 -9.09
C TYR A 65 1.58 -19.16 -8.94
N THR A 66 2.34 -19.45 -7.89
CA THR A 66 2.92 -20.77 -7.65
C THR A 66 1.85 -21.79 -7.25
N THR A 67 0.92 -21.38 -6.40
CA THR A 67 -0.17 -22.25 -5.92
C THR A 67 -1.46 -22.11 -6.73
N ASN A 68 -1.55 -21.10 -7.61
CA ASN A 68 -2.75 -20.74 -8.37
C ASN A 68 -3.97 -20.49 -7.46
N GLN A 69 -3.73 -19.85 -6.30
CA GLN A 69 -4.74 -19.59 -5.28
C GLN A 69 -4.73 -18.13 -4.85
N TRP A 70 -5.91 -17.64 -4.48
CA TRP A 70 -6.06 -16.35 -3.82
C TRP A 70 -5.93 -16.54 -2.31
N THR A 71 -5.08 -15.74 -1.69
CA THR A 71 -4.93 -15.65 -0.24
C THR A 71 -5.56 -14.35 0.23
N ASN A 72 -6.47 -14.46 1.19
CA ASN A 72 -7.13 -13.32 1.79
C ASN A 72 -6.42 -12.88 3.08
N GLY A 73 -6.64 -11.63 3.47
CA GLY A 73 -6.16 -11.13 4.74
C GLY A 73 -6.75 -9.77 5.08
N THR A 74 -6.28 -9.20 6.19
CA THR A 74 -6.79 -7.93 6.69
C THR A 74 -5.68 -6.96 7.06
N ILE A 75 -5.93 -5.67 6.82
CA ILE A 75 -5.11 -4.55 7.33
C ILE A 75 -5.99 -3.71 8.26
N LYS A 76 -5.67 -3.76 9.55
CA LYS A 76 -6.44 -3.09 10.61
C LYS A 76 -5.64 -1.94 11.18
N LYS A 77 -6.26 -0.77 11.30
CA LYS A 77 -5.61 0.37 11.94
C LYS A 77 -5.66 0.20 13.45
N ILE A 78 -4.52 0.35 14.10
CA ILE A 78 -4.38 0.41 15.56
C ILE A 78 -3.86 1.80 15.92
N PHE A 79 -4.63 2.56 16.67
CA PHE A 79 -4.26 3.91 17.06
C PHE A 79 -3.37 3.93 18.30
N ASN A 80 -2.36 4.79 18.26
CA ASN A 80 -1.65 5.31 19.42
C ASN A 80 -1.45 6.83 19.18
N LEU A 81 -1.60 7.65 20.22
CA LEU A 81 -1.68 9.13 20.19
C LEU A 81 -0.72 9.83 19.21
N PHE A 82 0.50 9.33 19.04
CA PHE A 82 1.52 9.95 18.19
C PHE A 82 2.02 9.05 17.04
N ILE A 83 1.54 7.81 16.96
CA ILE A 83 2.02 6.80 16.01
C ILE A 83 0.82 6.04 15.47
N GLU A 84 0.60 6.15 14.17
CA GLU A 84 -0.34 5.29 13.47
C GLU A 84 0.31 3.93 13.24
N LYS A 85 -0.35 2.87 13.70
CA LYS A 85 0.06 1.50 13.42
C LYS A 85 -1.01 0.84 12.56
N TYR A 86 -0.58 0.02 11.62
CA TYR A 86 -1.47 -0.86 10.88
C TYR A 86 -0.98 -2.28 11.09
N PHE A 87 -1.88 -3.10 11.59
CA PHE A 87 -1.70 -4.52 11.76
C PHE A 87 -2.10 -5.21 10.47
N ILE A 88 -1.23 -6.05 9.94
CA ILE A 88 -1.41 -6.78 8.68
C ILE A 88 -1.33 -8.25 9.03
N GLU A 89 -2.39 -9.00 8.76
CA GLU A 89 -2.44 -10.45 8.95
C GLU A 89 -2.18 -11.12 7.61
N TRP A 90 -1.14 -11.96 7.50
CA TRP A 90 -0.76 -12.69 6.27
C TRP A 90 -0.25 -14.08 6.63
N ASN A 91 -0.80 -15.14 6.02
CA ASN A 91 -0.39 -16.53 6.26
C ASN A 91 -0.32 -16.93 7.75
N ASN A 92 -1.28 -16.48 8.57
CA ASN A 92 -1.32 -16.66 10.03
C ASN A 92 -0.18 -15.97 10.80
N GLU A 93 0.62 -15.13 10.16
CA GLU A 93 1.61 -14.27 10.78
C GLU A 93 1.11 -12.82 10.83
N ASN A 94 1.58 -12.06 11.82
CA ASN A 94 1.19 -10.67 11.96
C ASN A 94 2.35 -9.72 11.69
N PHE A 95 2.04 -8.60 11.05
CA PHE A 95 3.03 -7.60 10.67
C PHE A 95 2.52 -6.22 11.07
N ILE A 96 3.45 -5.31 11.28
CA ILE A 96 3.13 -3.96 11.74
C ILE A 96 3.76 -2.94 10.81
N MET A 97 2.93 -2.20 10.07
CA MET A 97 3.35 -0.94 9.49
C MET A 97 3.27 0.15 10.55
N LYS A 98 4.34 0.94 10.70
CA LYS A 98 4.34 2.12 11.59
C LYS A 98 4.50 3.40 10.78
N LYS A 99 3.64 4.38 11.03
CA LYS A 99 3.72 5.74 10.52
C LYS A 99 3.78 6.70 11.71
N LYS A 100 4.89 7.46 11.80
CA LYS A 100 4.94 8.64 12.65
C LYS A 100 4.16 9.75 11.96
N ILE A 101 3.31 10.46 12.70
CA ILE A 101 2.52 11.58 12.17
C ILE A 101 3.48 12.64 11.59
N PHE A 102 3.15 13.20 10.42
CA PHE A 102 3.96 14.17 9.65
C PHE A 102 5.34 13.69 9.17
N SER A 103 5.69 12.41 9.34
CA SER A 103 6.95 11.90 8.80
C SER A 103 6.82 11.61 7.30
N ILE A 104 7.84 12.00 6.55
CA ILE A 104 8.03 11.58 5.16
C ILE A 104 8.61 10.17 5.04
N ASN A 105 9.10 9.59 6.15
CA ASN A 105 9.73 8.27 6.18
C ASN A 105 8.82 7.29 6.90
N HIS A 106 8.56 6.16 6.25
CA HIS A 106 7.71 5.10 6.76
C HIS A 106 8.46 3.76 6.71
N LYS A 107 8.20 2.90 7.70
CA LYS A 107 8.86 1.62 7.84
C LYS A 107 7.85 0.51 8.13
N PHE A 108 8.08 -0.65 7.53
CA PHE A 108 7.40 -1.91 7.81
C PHE A 108 8.24 -2.75 8.73
N TYR A 109 7.59 -3.37 9.71
CA TYR A 109 8.22 -4.21 10.71
C TYR A 109 7.53 -5.57 10.78
N ASP A 110 8.31 -6.61 11.09
CA ASP A 110 7.74 -7.85 11.63
C ASP A 110 7.47 -7.74 13.14
N GLU A 111 6.95 -8.82 13.73
CA GLU A 111 6.65 -8.92 15.16
C GLU A 111 7.88 -8.61 16.03
N ASN A 112 9.05 -9.06 15.58
CA ASN A 112 10.35 -8.89 16.24
C ASN A 112 11.00 -7.51 16.01
N GLN A 113 10.30 -6.57 15.36
CA GLN A 113 10.79 -5.22 15.06
C GLN A 113 11.93 -5.15 14.03
N TYR A 114 12.13 -6.20 13.22
CA TYR A 114 13.03 -6.13 12.07
C TYR A 114 12.38 -5.33 10.94
N VAL A 115 13.15 -4.45 10.30
CA VAL A 115 12.65 -3.62 9.18
C VAL A 115 12.54 -4.48 7.93
N LEU A 116 11.33 -4.67 7.43
CA LEU A 116 11.05 -5.45 6.22
C LEU A 116 11.11 -4.60 4.94
N ALA A 117 10.69 -3.35 5.05
CA ALA A 117 10.71 -2.39 3.96
C ALA A 117 10.68 -0.97 4.52
N GLN A 118 11.16 -0.02 3.74
CA GLN A 118 10.98 1.40 4.03
C GLN A 118 10.53 2.14 2.79
N PHE A 119 9.68 3.15 2.96
CA PHE A 119 9.39 4.08 1.89
C PHE A 119 9.51 5.52 2.34
N ARG A 120 9.99 6.36 1.42
CA ARG A 120 10.16 7.79 1.61
C ARG A 120 9.30 8.55 0.62
N MET A 121 8.44 9.40 1.16
CA MET A 121 7.67 10.37 0.39
C MET A 121 8.56 11.55 -0.01
N SER A 122 8.41 12.02 -1.25
CA SER A 122 9.11 13.18 -1.78
C SER A 122 8.13 14.09 -2.51
N PHE A 123 8.23 15.39 -2.22
CA PHE A 123 7.41 16.44 -2.83
C PHE A 123 8.27 17.24 -3.80
N ARG A 124 7.78 17.49 -5.01
CA ARG A 124 8.38 18.49 -5.91
C ARG A 124 7.72 19.84 -5.66
N TRP A 125 8.49 20.79 -5.10
CA TRP A 125 8.00 22.10 -4.64
C TRP A 125 7.18 22.90 -5.67
N PHE A 126 7.41 22.71 -6.97
CA PHE A 126 6.70 23.42 -8.04
C PHE A 126 5.56 22.63 -8.70
N ASN A 127 5.31 21.38 -8.30
CA ASN A 127 4.22 20.60 -8.86
C ASN A 127 3.65 19.65 -7.81
N TRP A 128 2.78 20.20 -6.95
CA TRP A 128 2.12 19.48 -5.84
C TRP A 128 1.26 18.31 -6.35
N SER A 129 1.02 18.23 -7.67
CA SER A 129 0.31 17.14 -8.35
C SER A 129 1.10 15.83 -8.45
N LEU A 130 2.40 15.81 -8.13
CA LEU A 130 3.26 14.63 -8.26
C LEU A 130 3.98 14.30 -6.95
N ILE A 131 3.26 13.64 -6.04
CA ILE A 131 3.88 12.95 -4.89
C ILE A 131 4.60 11.72 -5.42
N LYS A 132 5.87 11.54 -5.03
CA LYS A 132 6.66 10.35 -5.37
C LYS A 132 7.05 9.60 -4.11
N TYR A 133 6.95 8.27 -4.17
CA TYR A 133 7.34 7.37 -3.10
C TYR A 133 8.52 6.52 -3.56
N ASN A 134 9.64 6.59 -2.84
CA ASN A 134 10.77 5.69 -3.04
C ASN A 134 10.65 4.53 -2.05
N LEU A 135 10.36 3.34 -2.55
CA LEU A 135 10.23 2.12 -1.75
C LEU A 135 11.52 1.29 -1.86
N GLN A 136 11.97 0.76 -0.72
CA GLN A 136 13.03 -0.24 -0.62
C GLN A 136 12.50 -1.41 0.19
N ILE A 137 12.55 -2.61 -0.39
CA ILE A 137 12.13 -3.87 0.24
C ILE A 137 13.41 -4.61 0.63
N TYR A 138 13.47 -5.09 1.87
CA TYR A 138 14.64 -5.76 2.45
C TYR A 138 14.40 -7.24 2.74
N SER A 139 13.18 -7.71 2.53
CA SER A 139 12.74 -9.03 2.97
C SER A 139 11.62 -9.55 2.07
N ASP A 140 11.68 -10.84 1.75
CA ASP A 140 10.69 -11.54 0.93
C ASP A 140 9.58 -12.22 1.77
N LYS A 141 9.55 -11.96 3.09
CA LYS A 141 8.52 -12.50 4.00
C LYS A 141 7.09 -12.15 3.61
N LEU A 142 6.88 -10.99 2.97
CA LEU A 142 5.57 -10.54 2.50
C LEU A 142 5.58 -10.38 0.98
N PRO A 143 4.46 -10.66 0.30
CA PRO A 143 4.31 -10.32 -1.10
C PRO A 143 4.40 -8.81 -1.32
N ASP A 144 5.04 -8.41 -2.43
CA ASP A 144 5.19 -7.02 -2.86
C ASP A 144 3.90 -6.20 -2.79
N ALA A 145 2.78 -6.84 -3.10
CA ALA A 145 1.45 -6.25 -3.06
C ALA A 145 1.12 -5.59 -1.72
N LEU A 146 1.52 -6.20 -0.59
CA LEU A 146 1.25 -5.62 0.73
C LEU A 146 2.05 -4.34 0.97
N TYR A 147 3.28 -4.26 0.47
CA TYR A 147 4.05 -3.02 0.56
C TYR A 147 3.41 -1.91 -0.27
N PHE A 148 2.94 -2.22 -1.49
CA PHE A 148 2.29 -1.23 -2.36
C PHE A 148 0.94 -0.75 -1.82
N PHE A 149 0.09 -1.66 -1.32
CA PHE A 149 -1.18 -1.31 -0.69
C PHE A 149 -1.03 -0.41 0.51
N SER A 150 0.03 -0.64 1.27
CA SER A 150 0.30 0.15 2.45
C SER A 150 0.79 1.57 2.11
N ILE A 151 1.50 1.76 0.99
CA ILE A 151 1.76 3.10 0.43
C ILE A 151 0.44 3.78 0.06
N ALA A 152 -0.49 3.06 -0.58
CA ALA A 152 -1.77 3.62 -0.97
C ALA A 152 -2.64 4.05 0.21
N ILE A 153 -2.64 3.28 1.30
CA ILE A 153 -3.30 3.67 2.57
C ILE A 153 -2.70 4.97 3.12
N VAL A 154 -1.38 5.12 3.07
CA VAL A 154 -0.70 6.32 3.58
C VAL A 154 -0.96 7.55 2.71
N ASP A 155 -0.96 7.41 1.39
CA ASP A 155 -1.22 8.51 0.45
C ASP A 155 -2.68 8.98 0.50
N HIS A 156 -3.64 8.06 0.52
CA HIS A 156 -5.08 8.41 0.62
C HIS A 156 -5.34 9.32 1.82
N ARG A 157 -4.69 9.05 2.96
CA ARG A 157 -4.76 9.92 4.14
C ARG A 157 -4.16 11.30 3.92
N ASN A 158 -3.04 11.39 3.21
CA ASN A 158 -2.39 12.67 2.94
C ASN A 158 -3.18 13.52 1.93
N LEU A 159 -4.03 12.92 1.09
CA LEU A 159 -4.90 13.64 0.14
C LEU A 159 -6.14 14.26 0.79
N ILE A 160 -6.59 13.69 1.92
CA ILE A 160 -7.80 14.10 2.65
C ILE A 160 -7.51 15.20 3.69
N GLN A 161 -6.29 15.24 4.24
CA GLN A 161 -5.84 16.25 5.22
C GLN A 161 -5.48 17.57 4.53
#